data_AF-A0A8I1UHI0-F1
#
_entry.id   AF-A0A8I1UHI0-F1
#
_cell.length_a   1.000
_cell.length_b   1.000
_cell.length_c   1.000
_cell.angle_alpha   90.00
_cell.angle_beta   90.00
_cell.angle_gamma   90.00
#
_symmetry.space_group_name_H-M   'P 1'
#
loop_
_entity.id
_entity.type
_entity.pdbx_description
1 polymer ?
#
loop_
_entity_poly.entity_id
_entity_poly.type
_entity_poly.pdbx_seq_one_letter_code
_entity_poly.pdbx_strand_id
1 'polypeptide(L)' 'MAEIVNLRRIRKQKARAEAGKLAEQNRISFGLGKAERSLAEARRRKDERHVEGHRLSRDDSPEEP' A
#
# COMPACT_ATOMS: atom_id res chain seq x y z
N MET A 1 25.79 -27.82 35.02
CA MET A 1 25.26 -26.45 34.78
C MET A 1 24.19 -26.59 33.71
N ALA A 2 22.92 -26.31 34.01
CA ALA A 2 21.85 -26.48 33.03
C ALA A 2 21.68 -25.19 32.23
N GLU A 3 21.63 -25.30 30.91
CA GLU A 3 21.40 -24.16 30.03
C GLU A 3 19.92 -23.76 30.08
N ILE A 4 19.63 -22.60 30.67
CA ILE A 4 18.26 -22.08 30.80
C ILE A 4 17.88 -21.40 29.48
N VAL A 5 17.25 -22.17 28.61
CA VAL A 5 16.74 -21.65 27.32
C VAL A 5 15.38 -20.97 27.47
N ASN A 6 15.31 -19.71 27.06
CA ASN A 6 14.07 -18.94 27.09
C ASN A 6 13.18 -19.25 25.87
N LEU A 7 12.20 -20.14 26.07
CA LEU A 7 11.27 -20.57 25.03
C LEU A 7 10.41 -19.43 24.45
N ARG A 8 10.12 -18.37 25.23
CA ARG A 8 9.37 -17.20 24.75
C ARG A 8 10.18 -16.43 23.71
N ARG A 9 11.49 -16.25 23.92
CA ARG A 9 12.37 -15.61 22.94
C ARG A 9 12.45 -16.41 21.65
N ILE A 10 12.61 -17.73 21.75
CA ILE A 10 12.66 -18.63 20.59
C ILE A 10 11.34 -18.57 19.81
N ARG A 11 10.19 -18.66 20.48
CA ARG A 11 8.87 -18.53 19.82
C ARG A 11 8.71 -17.19 19.12
N LYS A 12 9.14 -16.09 19.74
CA LYS A 12 9.10 -14.75 19.14
C LYS A 12 10.00 -14.64 17.91
N GLN A 13 11.19 -15.22 17.95
CA GLN A 13 12.09 -15.26 16.80
C GLN A 13 11.49 -16.05 15.64
N LYS A 14 10.92 -17.24 15.91
CA LYS A 14 10.21 -18.03 14.89
C LYS A 14 9.07 -17.23 14.25
N ALA A 15 8.22 -16.58 15.06
CA ALA A 15 7.11 -15.78 14.55
C ALA A 15 7.58 -14.62 13.65
N ARG A 16 8.68 -13.95 14.01
CA ARG A 16 9.27 -12.88 13.17
C ARG A 16 9.85 -13.42 11.87
N ALA A 17 10.50 -14.59 11.91
CA ALA A 17 11.06 -15.22 10.72
C ALA A 17 9.95 -15.61 9.72
N GLU A 18 8.86 -16.21 10.20
CA GLU A 18 7.70 -16.56 9.36
C GLU A 18 7.03 -15.31 8.76
N ALA A 19 6.86 -14.24 9.55
CA ALA A 19 6.35 -12.97 9.04
C ALA A 19 7.26 -12.36 7.94
N GLY A 20 8.59 -12.51 8.08
CA GLY A 20 9.57 -12.09 7.07
C GLY A 20 9.42 -12.84 5.75
N LYS A 21 9.30 -14.18 5.80
CA LYS A 21 9.07 -15.01 4.61
C LYS A 21 7.78 -14.65 3.89
N LEU A 22 6.69 -14.43 4.65
CA LEU A 22 5.41 -14.02 4.08
C LEU A 22 5.53 -12.65 3.42
N ALA A 23 6.27 -11.71 4.03
CA ALA A 23 6.51 -10.40 3.42
C ALA A 23 7.32 -10.51 2.12
N GLU A 24 8.31 -11.39 2.06
CA GLU A 24 9.09 -11.65 0.85
C GLU A 24 8.24 -12.28 -0.26
N GLN A 25 7.44 -13.30 0.05
CA GLN A 25 6.46 -13.86 -0.88
C GLN A 25 5.48 -12.80 -1.38
N ASN A 26 4.98 -11.93 -0.50
CA ASN A 26 4.09 -10.85 -0.90
C ASN A 26 4.77 -9.82 -1.81
N ARG A 27 6.07 -9.53 -1.63
CA ARG A 27 6.82 -8.68 -2.56
C ARG A 27 6.92 -9.32 -3.95
N ILE A 28 7.15 -10.63 -4.02
CA ILE A 28 7.22 -11.37 -5.28
C ILE A 28 5.83 -11.44 -5.95
N SER A 29 4.81 -11.89 -5.22
CA SER A 29 3.48 -12.14 -5.75
C SER A 29 2.72 -10.87 -6.11
N PHE A 30 2.93 -9.78 -5.37
CA PHE A 30 2.13 -8.57 -5.52
C PHE A 30 2.92 -7.33 -5.95
N GLY A 31 4.26 -7.39 -5.95
CA GLY A 31 5.16 -6.33 -6.44
C GLY A 31 5.21 -5.05 -5.60
N LEU A 32 4.07 -4.59 -5.06
CA LEU A 32 3.90 -3.38 -4.28
C LEU A 32 3.35 -3.72 -2.88
N GLY A 33 4.03 -3.20 -1.86
CA GLY A 33 3.56 -3.32 -0.48
C GLY A 33 2.23 -2.59 -0.26
N LYS A 34 1.48 -2.98 0.78
CA LYS A 34 0.17 -2.35 1.10
C LYS A 34 0.27 -0.83 1.26
N ALA A 35 1.33 -0.34 1.90
CA ALA A 35 1.56 1.08 2.11
C ALA A 35 1.79 1.84 0.79
N GLU A 36 2.62 1.28 -0.10
CA GLU A 36 2.93 1.86 -1.41
C GLU A 36 1.71 1.86 -2.32
N ARG A 37 0.93 0.76 -2.31
CA ARG A 37 -0.32 0.65 -3.05
C ARG A 37 -1.35 1.69 -2.59
N SER A 38 -1.55 1.82 -1.28
CA SER A 38 -2.46 2.82 -0.71
C SER A 38 -2.07 4.24 -1.11
N LEU A 39 -0.77 4.55 -1.06
CA LEU A 39 -0.24 5.85 -1.47
C LEU A 39 -0.45 6.10 -2.98
N ALA A 40 -0.23 5.09 -3.82
CA ALA A 40 -0.47 5.19 -5.26
C ALA A 40 -1.96 5.41 -5.58
N GLU A 41 -2.86 4.68 -4.92
CA GLU A 41 -4.32 4.86 -5.05
C GLU A 41 -4.76 6.26 -4.60
N ALA A 42 -4.23 6.75 -3.48
CA ALA A 42 -4.53 8.09 -2.99
C ALA A 42 -4.09 9.20 -3.97
N ARG A 43 -2.91 9.02 -4.61
CA ARG A 43 -2.42 9.93 -5.66
C ARG A 43 -3.34 9.92 -6.88
N ARG A 44 -3.66 8.73 -7.42
CA ARG A 44 -4.59 8.60 -8.55
C ARG A 44 -5.93 9.27 -8.29
N ARG A 45 -6.53 9.03 -7.12
CA ARG A 45 -7.80 9.68 -6.74
C ARG A 45 -7.68 11.20 -6.66
N LYS A 46 -6.55 11.73 -6.22
CA LYS A 46 -6.33 13.19 -6.18
C LYS A 46 -6.26 13.75 -7.60
N ASP A 47 -5.52 13.08 -8.48
CA ASP A 47 -5.35 13.49 -9.87
C ASP A 47 -6.68 13.40 -10.63
N GLU A 48 -7.44 12.33 -10.43
CA GLU A 48 -8.80 12.17 -10.97
C GLU A 48 -9.72 13.32 -10.55
N ARG A 49 -9.78 13.64 -9.24
CA ARG A 49 -10.58 14.78 -8.76
C ARG A 49 -10.11 16.11 -9.32
N HIS A 50 -8.81 16.29 -9.50
CA HIS A 50 -8.26 17.52 -10.06
C HIS A 50 -8.68 17.68 -11.52
N VAL A 51 -8.55 16.62 -12.33
CA VAL A 51 -8.99 16.61 -13.73
C VAL A 51 -10.51 16.79 -13.84
N GLU A 52 -11.28 16.11 -12.99
CA GLU A 52 -12.74 16.20 -12.97
C GLU A 52 -13.21 17.62 -12.62
N GLY A 53 -12.62 18.26 -11.62
CA GLY A 53 -12.95 19.64 -11.24
C GLY A 53 -12.59 20.69 -12.30
N HIS A 54 -11.68 20.36 -13.22
CA HIS A 54 -11.29 21.22 -14.35
C HIS A 54 -11.94 20.79 -15.68
N ARG A 55 -12.85 19.82 -15.64
CA ARG A 55 -13.54 19.35 -16.85
C ARG A 55 -14.60 20.38 -17.24
N LEU A 56 -14.35 21.15 -18.29
CA LEU A 56 -15.40 21.92 -18.95
C LEU A 56 -16.33 20.95 -19.67
N SER A 57 -17.59 20.89 -19.22
CA SER A 57 -18.67 20.30 -19.98
C SER A 57 -18.80 21.06 -21.31
N ARG A 58 -18.98 20.36 -22.42
CA ARG A 58 -19.14 20.98 -23.75
C ARG A 58 -20.38 21.90 -23.83
N ASP A 59 -21.25 21.82 -22.83
CA ASP A 59 -22.45 22.65 -22.65
C ASP A 59 -22.17 24.04 -22.05
N ASP A 60 -20.96 24.29 -21.51
CA ASP A 60 -20.54 25.62 -21.02
C ASP A 60 -19.90 26.49 -22.12
N SER A 61 -20.29 26.26 -23.38
CA SER A 61 -19.93 27.20 -24.45
C SER A 61 -20.75 28.47 -24.23
N PRO A 62 -20.13 29.65 -24.01
CA PRO A 62 -20.88 30.88 -24.01
C PRO A 62 -21.46 31.04 -25.41
N GLU A 63 -22.79 31.08 -25.54
CA GLU A 63 -23.45 31.63 -26.72
C GLU A 63 -22.93 33.06 -26.87
N GLU A 64 -21.98 33.24 -27.81
CA GLU A 64 -21.57 34.55 -28.28
C GLU A 64 -22.75 35.19 -29.05
N PRO A 65 -22.93 36.53 -28.94
CA PRO A 65 -24.14 37.25 -29.34
C PRO A 65 -24.48 37.22 -30.83
#